data_AF-A0A352YU42-F1
#
_entry.id   AF-A0A352YU42-F1
#
_cell.length_a   1.000
_cell.length_b   1.000
_cell.length_c   1.000
_cell.angle_alpha   90.00
_cell.angle_beta   90.00
_cell.angle_gamma   90.00
#
_symmetry.space_group_name_H-M   'P 1'
#
loop_
_entity.id
_entity.type
_entity.pdbx_description
1 polymer ?
#
loop_
_entity_poly.entity_id
_entity_poly.type
_entity_poly.pdbx_seq_one_letter_code
_entity_poly.pdbx_strand_id
1 'polypeptide(L)'
;MKNGNSGTGIRRLSVAGALATLGIVFGSLGTSPLYTIRAIINNTPGNLNHLLIYGSLSCIFWTLTLSATVKYVLISLKADNNGEGGIFALFTLIKSKVSWAAILTMIGGAAFVADGIITPAITITSSIEAFKFSSPSLSVIPIVLLIIGLLFFVQQFGGNIIGRSLGPVMAVWFAMIAALGIFQIMAYPDILQ
;
A
#
# COMPACT_ATOMS: atom_id res chain seq x y z
N MET A 1 29.36 39.41 -19.66
CA MET A 1 28.48 38.87 -20.73
C MET A 1 28.83 37.39 -20.95
N LYS A 2 27.79 36.56 -21.13
CA LYS A 2 27.74 35.09 -21.34
C LYS A 2 27.85 34.22 -20.06
N ASN A 3 26.72 33.96 -19.40
CA ASN A 3 25.76 32.83 -19.60
C ASN A 3 26.39 31.51 -19.14
N GLY A 4 25.98 30.86 -18.05
CA GLY A 4 24.61 30.67 -17.57
C GLY A 4 23.98 29.50 -18.32
N ASN A 5 24.24 28.25 -17.90
CA ASN A 5 23.39 27.12 -18.25
C ASN A 5 23.53 25.95 -17.26
N SER A 6 22.82 26.06 -16.14
CA SER A 6 22.40 24.94 -15.32
C SER A 6 21.26 24.22 -16.04
N GLY A 7 21.59 23.25 -16.89
CA GLY A 7 20.63 22.36 -17.52
C GLY A 7 20.22 21.26 -16.55
N THR A 8 19.15 21.49 -15.79
CA THR A 8 18.41 20.48 -15.04
C THR A 8 17.94 19.38 -15.99
N GLY A 9 18.61 18.23 -15.94
CA GLY A 9 18.20 17.02 -16.65
C GLY A 9 16.96 16.40 -16.04
N ILE A 10 15.78 16.95 -16.33
CA ILE A 10 14.52 16.24 -16.12
C ILE A 10 14.51 15.08 -17.13
N ARG A 11 14.95 13.90 -16.67
CA ARG A 11 14.79 12.63 -17.39
C ARG A 11 13.33 12.54 -17.84
N ARG A 12 13.09 12.33 -19.14
CA ARG A 12 11.74 12.05 -19.67
C ARG A 12 11.07 11.04 -18.74
N LEU A 13 9.91 11.41 -18.18
CA LEU A 13 9.04 10.47 -17.48
C LEU A 13 8.72 9.33 -18.45
N SER A 14 9.49 8.26 -18.35
CA SER A 14 9.18 7.03 -19.08
C SER A 14 7.89 6.49 -18.47
N VAL A 15 6.93 6.10 -19.31
CA VAL A 15 5.68 5.45 -18.87
C VAL A 15 5.98 4.29 -17.91
N ALA A 16 7.08 3.56 -18.14
CA ALA A 16 7.57 2.51 -17.25
C ALA A 16 8.02 3.04 -15.87
N GLY A 17 8.62 4.22 -15.81
CA GLY A 17 9.00 4.88 -14.55
C GLY A 17 7.78 5.36 -13.77
N ALA A 18 6.78 5.94 -14.45
CA ALA A 18 5.52 6.33 -13.84
C ALA A 18 4.75 5.11 -13.28
N LEU A 19 4.64 4.03 -14.07
CA LEU A 19 4.05 2.77 -13.63
C LEU A 19 4.79 2.15 -12.45
N ALA A 20 6.13 2.17 -12.46
CA ALA A 20 6.92 1.68 -11.33
C ALA A 20 6.66 2.49 -10.06
N THR A 21 6.63 3.82 -10.15
CA THR A 21 6.32 4.68 -9.00
C THR A 21 4.89 4.50 -8.49
N LEU A 22 3.92 4.32 -9.39
CA LEU A 22 2.54 4.04 -9.00
C LEU A 22 2.43 2.69 -8.28
N GLY A 23 3.07 1.64 -8.79
CA GLY A 23 3.07 0.32 -8.16
C GLY A 23 3.70 0.34 -6.76
N ILE A 24 4.79 1.09 -6.56
CA ILE A 24 5.44 1.23 -5.25
C ILE A 24 4.56 2.01 -4.26
N VAL A 25 3.93 3.10 -4.70
CA VAL A 25 3.13 3.98 -3.82
C VAL A 25 1.75 3.39 -3.51
N PHE A 26 1.09 2.81 -4.51
CA PHE A 26 -0.27 2.29 -4.38
C PHE A 26 -0.33 0.79 -4.06
N GLY A 27 0.78 0.07 -4.10
CA GLY A 27 0.82 -1.37 -3.82
C GLY A 27 0.25 -1.74 -2.45
N SER A 28 0.65 -1.01 -1.39
CA SER A 28 0.13 -1.24 -0.03
C SER A 28 -1.35 -0.92 0.12
N LEU A 29 -1.87 0.05 -0.65
CA LEU A 29 -3.30 0.36 -0.68
C LEU A 29 -4.10 -0.73 -1.39
N GLY A 30 -3.58 -1.26 -2.50
CA GLY A 30 -4.29 -2.22 -3.35
C GLY A 30 -4.41 -3.62 -2.74
N THR A 31 -3.46 -4.04 -1.92
CA THR A 31 -3.51 -5.35 -1.25
C THR A 31 -4.36 -5.33 0.02
N SER A 32 -4.60 -4.13 0.57
CA SER A 32 -5.25 -4.00 1.87
C SER A 32 -6.69 -4.54 1.96
N PRO A 33 -7.55 -4.32 0.96
CA PRO A 33 -8.91 -4.86 0.93
C PRO A 33 -8.97 -6.38 1.00
N LEU A 34 -7.96 -7.09 0.49
CA LEU A 34 -8.00 -8.55 0.48
C LEU A 34 -7.86 -9.14 1.88
N TYR A 35 -6.99 -8.56 2.72
CA TYR A 35 -6.88 -9.01 4.10
C TYR A 35 -8.10 -8.59 4.93
N THR A 36 -8.73 -7.43 4.65
CA THR A 36 -9.91 -7.00 5.41
C THR A 36 -11.11 -7.90 5.11
N ILE A 37 -11.37 -8.20 3.82
CA ILE A 37 -12.43 -9.13 3.42
C ILE A 37 -12.20 -10.49 4.08
N ARG A 38 -10.94 -10.95 4.09
CA ARG A 38 -10.60 -12.21 4.75
C ARG A 38 -10.87 -12.19 6.25
N ALA A 39 -10.47 -11.13 6.94
CA ALA A 39 -10.68 -10.97 8.37
C ALA A 39 -12.18 -10.94 8.72
N ILE A 40 -13.01 -10.32 7.88
CA ILE A 40 -14.46 -10.27 8.05
C ILE A 40 -15.07 -11.68 7.90
N ILE A 41 -14.69 -12.41 6.85
CA ILE A 41 -15.20 -13.76 6.61
C ILE A 41 -14.78 -14.74 7.73
N ASN A 42 -13.52 -14.70 8.17
CA ASN A 42 -13.04 -15.58 9.23
C ASN A 42 -13.70 -15.28 10.60
N ASN A 43 -14.04 -14.02 10.89
CA ASN A 43 -14.67 -13.63 12.16
C ASN A 43 -16.20 -13.78 12.15
N THR A 44 -16.82 -14.13 11.02
CA THR A 44 -18.27 -14.38 10.94
C THR A 44 -18.57 -15.73 10.25
N PRO A 45 -18.17 -16.87 10.85
CA PRO A 45 -18.45 -18.18 10.29
C PRO A 45 -19.95 -18.45 10.32
N GLY A 46 -20.59 -18.46 9.14
CA GLY A 46 -21.97 -18.95 8.95
C GLY A 46 -23.10 -17.91 9.01
N ASN A 47 -22.81 -16.62 9.24
CA ASN A 47 -23.82 -15.55 9.20
C ASN A 47 -23.50 -14.51 8.11
N LEU A 48 -23.32 -15.02 6.88
CA LEU A 48 -23.13 -14.18 5.69
C LEU A 48 -24.48 -13.60 5.26
N ASN A 49 -24.95 -12.60 6.01
CA ASN A 49 -26.16 -11.87 5.68
C ASN A 49 -25.87 -10.85 4.57
N HIS A 50 -26.84 -10.56 3.71
CA HIS A 50 -26.74 -9.55 2.66
C HIS A 50 -26.27 -8.19 3.20
N LEU A 51 -26.76 -7.79 4.38
CA LEU A 51 -26.34 -6.55 5.04
C LEU A 51 -24.84 -6.52 5.37
N LEU A 52 -24.26 -7.65 5.79
CA LEU A 52 -22.84 -7.73 6.11
C LEU A 52 -22.00 -7.61 4.83
N ILE A 53 -22.43 -8.25 3.75
CA ILE A 53 -21.72 -8.22 2.46
C ILE A 53 -21.74 -6.80 1.87
N TYR A 54 -22.94 -6.21 1.71
CA TYR A 54 -23.08 -4.86 1.16
C TYR A 54 -22.45 -3.80 2.08
N GLY A 55 -22.64 -3.92 3.40
CA GLY A 55 -22.04 -3.02 4.38
C GLY A 55 -20.50 -3.08 4.38
N SER A 56 -19.93 -4.28 4.32
CA SER A 56 -18.46 -4.46 4.26
C SER A 56 -17.88 -3.92 2.96
N LEU A 57 -18.50 -4.22 1.82
CA LEU A 57 -18.05 -3.71 0.52
C LEU A 57 -18.11 -2.18 0.46
N SER A 58 -19.21 -1.57 0.92
CA SER A 58 -19.37 -0.12 0.98
C SER A 58 -18.34 0.53 1.92
N CYS A 59 -18.14 -0.04 3.12
CA CYS A 59 -17.12 0.45 4.06
C CYS A 59 -15.71 0.39 3.46
N ILE A 60 -15.35 -0.71 2.79
CA ILE A 60 -14.06 -0.83 2.12
C ILE A 60 -13.94 0.22 1.01
N PHE A 61 -14.96 0.34 0.16
CA PHE A 61 -14.97 1.31 -0.95
C PHE A 61 -14.79 2.75 -0.45
N TRP A 62 -15.59 3.19 0.53
CA TRP A 62 -15.50 4.53 1.09
C TRP A 62 -14.21 4.75 1.86
N THR A 63 -13.72 3.76 2.60
CA THR A 63 -12.44 3.87 3.33
C THR A 63 -11.27 4.01 2.37
N LEU A 64 -11.21 3.24 1.30
CA LEU A 64 -10.16 3.37 0.29
C LEU A 64 -10.25 4.71 -0.44
N THR A 65 -11.45 5.13 -0.83
CA THR A 65 -11.67 6.40 -1.53
C THR A 65 -11.29 7.59 -0.66
N LEU A 66 -11.73 7.62 0.60
CA LEU A 66 -11.41 8.68 1.55
C LEU A 66 -9.93 8.66 1.94
N SER A 67 -9.36 7.49 2.23
CA SER A 67 -7.94 7.40 2.59
C SER A 67 -7.03 7.82 1.44
N ALA A 68 -7.33 7.42 0.20
CA ALA A 68 -6.60 7.86 -0.99
C ALA A 68 -6.71 9.38 -1.20
N THR A 69 -7.92 9.93 -1.08
CA THR A 69 -8.18 11.36 -1.29
C THR A 69 -7.53 12.21 -0.20
N VAL A 70 -7.73 11.87 1.07
CA VAL A 70 -7.23 12.67 2.20
C VAL A 70 -5.71 12.57 2.33
N LYS A 71 -5.15 11.36 2.33
CA LYS A 71 -3.70 11.14 2.54
C LYS A 71 -2.87 11.63 1.35
N TYR A 72 -3.29 11.34 0.13
CA TYR A 72 -2.48 11.61 -1.06
C TYR A 72 -2.88 12.91 -1.77
N VAL A 73 -4.16 13.15 -2.00
CA VAL A 73 -4.59 14.36 -2.74
C VAL A 73 -4.52 15.60 -1.84
N LEU A 74 -5.03 15.53 -0.61
CA LEU A 74 -5.08 16.71 0.26
C LEU A 74 -3.78 16.97 1.01
N ILE A 75 -3.12 15.94 1.54
CA ILE A 75 -1.90 16.10 2.34
C ILE A 75 -0.66 16.11 1.46
N SER A 76 -0.47 15.11 0.57
CA SER A 76 0.76 15.03 -0.22
C SER A 76 0.92 16.15 -1.25
N LEU A 77 -0.16 16.68 -1.82
CA LEU A 77 -0.09 17.79 -2.79
C LEU A 77 -0.08 19.18 -2.14
N LYS A 78 -0.50 19.32 -0.87
CA LYS A 78 -0.43 20.60 -0.14
C LYS A 78 0.82 20.74 0.74
N ALA A 79 1.42 19.64 1.17
CA ALA A 79 2.63 19.64 1.99
C ALA A 79 3.89 19.55 1.10
N ASP A 80 4.00 20.47 0.14
CA ASP A 80 5.22 20.67 -0.66
C ASP A 80 6.01 21.83 -0.07
N ASN A 81 7.22 21.55 0.43
CA ASN A 81 8.16 22.57 0.85
C ASN A 81 9.43 22.42 0.00
N ASN A 82 9.48 23.15 -1.11
CA ASN A 82 10.63 23.22 -2.01
C ASN A 82 11.15 21.85 -2.51
N GLY A 83 10.25 20.92 -2.86
CA GLY A 83 10.64 19.66 -3.51
C GLY A 83 11.10 18.53 -2.59
N GLU A 84 11.10 18.73 -1.27
CA GLU A 84 11.12 17.64 -0.30
C GLU A 84 9.66 17.37 0.13
N GLY A 85 9.11 16.24 -0.33
CA GLY A 85 7.72 15.85 -0.04
C GLY A 85 7.58 15.01 1.23
N GLY A 86 6.51 15.27 1.99
CA GLY A 86 6.01 14.35 3.02
C GLY A 86 6.56 14.55 4.44
N ILE A 87 6.48 13.49 5.25
CA ILE A 87 6.80 13.51 6.70
C ILE A 87 8.26 13.93 6.93
N PHE A 88 9.16 13.65 5.98
CA PHE A 88 10.57 14.05 6.03
C PHE A 88 10.79 15.56 5.92
N ALA A 89 9.94 16.28 5.18
CA ALA A 89 9.97 17.75 5.13
C ALA A 89 9.47 18.39 6.44
N LEU A 90 8.51 17.74 7.12
CA LEU A 90 8.10 18.09 8.48
C LEU A 90 9.26 17.89 9.47
N PHE A 91 10.03 16.79 9.36
CA PHE A 91 11.23 16.56 10.16
C PHE A 91 12.29 17.66 9.98
N THR A 92 12.51 18.17 8.77
CA THR A 92 13.46 19.27 8.51
C THR A 92 12.94 20.65 8.94
N LEU A 93 11.64 20.95 8.78
CA LEU A 93 11.06 22.25 9.21
C LEU A 93 11.04 22.44 10.74
N ILE A 94 10.81 21.35 11.49
CA ILE A 94 10.61 21.38 12.94
C ILE A 94 11.91 21.58 13.72
N LYS A 95 13.05 21.40 13.07
CA LYS A 95 14.35 21.77 13.64
C LYS A 95 14.46 23.26 14.01
N SER A 96 13.55 24.12 13.50
CA SER A 96 13.66 25.57 13.68
C SER A 96 12.74 26.22 14.72
N LYS A 97 11.65 25.60 15.23
CA LYS A 97 10.83 26.17 16.33
C LYS A 97 9.71 25.23 16.82
N VAL A 98 9.53 25.18 18.16
CA VAL A 98 8.44 24.58 18.99
C VAL A 98 8.60 23.12 19.45
N SER A 99 8.87 22.91 20.76
CA SER A 99 9.08 21.59 21.41
C SER A 99 7.91 20.60 21.30
N TRP A 100 6.66 21.06 21.25
CA TRP A 100 5.50 20.16 21.17
C TRP A 100 5.38 19.50 19.78
N ALA A 101 5.77 20.21 18.72
CA ALA A 101 5.80 19.65 17.37
C ALA A 101 6.83 18.52 17.23
N ALA A 102 7.93 18.57 17.99
CA ALA A 102 8.93 17.49 18.02
C ALA A 102 8.35 16.17 18.53
N ILE A 103 7.52 16.21 19.59
CA ILE A 103 6.84 15.03 20.14
C ILE A 103 5.91 14.42 19.09
N LEU A 104 5.08 15.25 18.44
CA LEU A 104 4.15 14.80 17.41
C LEU A 104 4.88 14.16 16.22
N THR A 105 6.04 14.71 15.85
CA THR A 105 6.86 14.19 14.74
C THR A 105 7.55 12.89 15.10
N MET A 106 8.04 12.74 16.35
CA MET A 106 8.57 11.47 16.83
C MET A 106 7.50 10.37 16.82
N ILE A 107 6.28 10.68 17.25
CA ILE A 107 5.14 9.76 17.18
C ILE A 107 4.83 9.40 15.72
N GLY A 108 4.78 10.39 14.83
CA GLY A 108 4.54 10.17 13.39
C GLY A 108 5.63 9.32 12.74
N GLY A 109 6.90 9.55 13.07
CA GLY A 109 8.03 8.76 12.58
C GLY A 109 8.01 7.32 13.10
N ALA A 110 7.72 7.13 14.38
CA ALA A 110 7.57 5.79 14.96
C ALA A 110 6.40 5.02 14.30
N ALA A 111 5.26 5.69 14.08
CA ALA A 111 4.11 5.10 13.39
C ALA A 111 4.44 4.73 11.94
N PHE A 112 5.20 5.57 11.23
CA PHE A 112 5.64 5.29 9.86
C PHE A 112 6.59 4.08 9.79
N VAL A 113 7.55 3.98 10.72
CA VAL A 113 8.45 2.82 10.81
C VAL A 113 7.66 1.55 11.17
N ALA A 114 6.72 1.65 12.10
CA ALA A 114 5.86 0.52 12.47
C ALA A 114 5.02 0.03 11.28
N ASP A 115 4.42 0.93 10.50
CA ASP A 115 3.65 0.59 9.29
C ASP A 115 4.50 -0.17 8.26
N GLY A 116 5.76 0.26 8.07
CA GLY A 116 6.73 -0.38 7.19
C GLY A 116 7.12 -1.80 7.63
N ILE A 117 7.09 -2.10 8.94
CA ILE A 117 7.39 -3.42 9.49
C ILE A 117 6.14 -4.33 9.49
N ILE A 118 4.97 -3.78 9.81
CA ILE A 118 3.73 -4.54 9.99
C ILE A 118 3.16 -5.02 8.65
N THR A 119 3.20 -4.16 7.61
CA THR A 119 2.54 -4.45 6.32
C THR A 119 3.05 -5.73 5.63
N PRO A 120 4.38 -5.96 5.51
CA PRO A 120 4.90 -7.20 4.93
C PRO A 120 4.49 -8.45 5.74
N ALA A 121 4.50 -8.35 7.08
CA ALA A 121 4.14 -9.45 7.96
C ALA A 121 2.66 -9.86 7.82
N ILE A 122 1.74 -8.89 7.80
CA ILE A 122 0.30 -9.14 7.63
C ILE A 122 0.00 -9.69 6.23
N THR A 123 0.58 -9.12 5.19
CA THR A 123 0.34 -9.54 3.80
C THR A 123 0.77 -11.00 3.57
N ILE A 124 1.94 -11.40 4.08
CA ILE A 124 2.43 -12.77 3.93
C ILE A 124 1.59 -13.74 4.78
N THR A 125 1.29 -13.37 6.03
CA THR A 125 0.49 -14.21 6.93
C THR A 125 -0.90 -14.47 6.36
N SER A 126 -1.62 -13.43 5.94
CA SER A 126 -2.95 -13.55 5.35
C SER A 126 -2.96 -14.39 4.06
N SER A 127 -1.90 -14.32 3.25
CA SER A 127 -1.73 -15.13 2.04
C SER A 127 -1.57 -16.62 2.36
N ILE A 128 -0.74 -16.98 3.35
CA ILE A 128 -0.56 -18.38 3.77
C ILE A 128 -1.79 -18.91 4.50
N GLU A 129 -2.44 -18.08 5.31
CA GLU A 129 -3.72 -18.43 5.90
C GLU A 129 -4.78 -18.69 4.83
N ALA A 130 -4.77 -17.95 3.70
CA ALA A 130 -5.66 -18.23 2.55
C ALA A 130 -5.48 -19.63 2.01
N PHE A 131 -4.24 -20.07 1.90
CA PHE A 131 -3.92 -21.40 1.43
C PHE A 131 -4.37 -22.50 2.40
N LYS A 132 -4.48 -22.20 3.71
CA LYS A 132 -4.96 -23.15 4.73
C LYS A 132 -6.40 -23.62 4.49
N PHE A 133 -7.24 -22.87 3.76
CA PHE A 133 -8.58 -23.34 3.35
C PHE A 133 -8.52 -24.64 2.54
N SER A 134 -7.48 -24.83 1.73
CA SER A 134 -7.27 -26.03 0.92
C SER A 134 -6.40 -27.09 1.59
N SER A 135 -5.69 -26.76 2.68
CA SER A 135 -4.79 -27.67 3.39
C SER A 135 -4.72 -27.33 4.89
N PRO A 136 -5.63 -27.89 5.71
CA PRO A 136 -5.78 -27.52 7.13
C PRO A 136 -4.58 -27.87 8.02
N SER A 137 -3.74 -28.83 7.61
CA SER A 137 -2.57 -29.32 8.35
C SER A 137 -1.33 -28.42 8.24
N LEU A 138 -1.38 -27.34 7.46
CA LEU A 138 -0.25 -26.45 7.26
C LEU A 138 0.00 -25.57 8.49
N SER A 139 1.22 -25.67 9.04
CA SER A 139 1.74 -24.77 10.07
C SER A 139 2.12 -23.43 9.44
N VAL A 140 1.34 -22.38 9.74
CA VAL A 140 1.50 -21.05 9.13
C VAL A 140 2.79 -20.37 9.57
N ILE A 141 3.11 -20.41 10.87
CA ILE A 141 4.21 -19.64 11.47
C ILE A 141 5.58 -19.95 10.82
N PRO A 142 6.03 -21.21 10.66
CA PRO A 142 7.32 -21.51 10.06
C PRO A 142 7.42 -21.06 8.60
N ILE A 143 6.33 -21.18 7.85
CA ILE A 143 6.29 -20.79 6.43
C ILE A 143 6.42 -19.27 6.30
N VAL A 144 5.68 -18.51 7.11
CA VAL A 144 5.76 -17.04 7.12
C VAL A 144 7.17 -16.58 7.49
N LEU A 145 7.78 -17.16 8.53
CA LEU A 145 9.15 -16.82 8.93
C LEU A 145 10.17 -17.16 7.85
N LEU A 146 10.01 -18.28 7.16
CA LEU A 146 10.86 -18.68 6.04
C LEU A 146 10.73 -17.70 4.86
N ILE A 147 9.50 -17.32 4.49
CA ILE A 147 9.26 -16.36 3.39
C ILE A 147 9.84 -14.99 3.75
N ILE A 148 9.56 -14.47 4.96
CA ILE A 148 10.11 -13.19 5.41
C ILE A 148 11.64 -13.26 5.43
N GLY A 149 12.22 -14.31 6.02
CA GLY A 149 13.67 -14.51 6.05
C GLY A 149 14.29 -14.50 4.66
N LEU A 150 13.69 -15.21 3.70
CA LEU A 150 14.16 -15.25 2.31
C LEU A 150 14.01 -13.89 1.62
N LEU A 151 12.88 -13.20 1.79
CA LEU A 151 12.64 -11.88 1.20
C LEU A 151 13.67 -10.86 1.70
N PHE A 152 13.91 -10.79 3.01
CA PHE A 152 14.92 -9.90 3.60
C PHE A 152 16.34 -10.31 3.20
N PHE A 153 16.60 -11.62 3.06
CA PHE A 153 17.87 -12.13 2.55
C PHE A 153 18.11 -11.78 1.07
N VAL A 154 17.07 -11.65 0.25
CA VAL A 154 17.19 -11.18 -1.14
C VAL A 154 17.36 -9.65 -1.19
N GLN A 155 16.74 -8.91 -0.26
CA GLN A 155 16.82 -7.44 -0.18
C GLN A 155 18.26 -6.92 0.04
N GLN A 156 19.12 -7.64 0.76
CA GLN A 156 20.54 -7.24 0.96
C GLN A 156 21.37 -7.19 -0.34
N PHE A 157 20.98 -7.91 -1.40
CA PHE A 157 21.72 -7.92 -2.67
C PHE A 157 21.40 -6.72 -3.58
N GLY A 158 20.49 -5.83 -3.15
CA GLY A 158 20.23 -4.56 -3.81
C GLY A 158 18.74 -4.27 -3.98
N GLY A 159 18.20 -3.37 -3.15
CA GLY A 159 16.81 -2.92 -3.21
C GLY A 159 16.41 -2.29 -4.56
N ASN A 160 17.38 -1.83 -5.35
CA ASN A 160 17.15 -1.28 -6.68
C ASN A 160 16.61 -2.31 -7.69
N ILE A 161 16.97 -3.59 -7.54
CA ILE A 161 16.50 -4.66 -8.45
C ILE A 161 15.05 -5.00 -8.12
N ILE A 162 14.73 -5.14 -6.82
CA ILE A 162 13.39 -5.45 -6.33
C ILE A 162 12.42 -4.29 -6.63
N GLY A 163 12.86 -3.05 -6.42
CA GLY A 163 12.07 -1.85 -6.71
C GLY A 163 11.66 -1.73 -8.19
N ARG A 164 12.52 -2.14 -9.13
CA ARG A 164 12.19 -2.10 -10.57
C ARG A 164 11.22 -3.19 -10.99
N SER A 165 11.32 -4.38 -10.40
CA SER A 165 10.42 -5.50 -10.71
C SER A 165 9.03 -5.36 -10.09
N LEU A 166 8.89 -4.61 -8.99
CA LEU A 166 7.61 -4.38 -8.33
C LEU A 166 6.59 -3.63 -9.20
N GLY A 167 7.05 -2.69 -10.03
CA GLY A 167 6.17 -1.92 -10.92
C GLY A 167 5.34 -2.78 -11.86
N PRO A 168 5.97 -3.58 -12.74
CA PRO A 168 5.26 -4.48 -13.65
C PRO A 168 4.37 -5.51 -12.93
N VAL A 169 4.84 -6.07 -11.80
CA VAL A 169 4.06 -7.05 -11.01
C VAL A 169 2.79 -6.40 -10.48
N MET A 170 2.88 -5.19 -9.93
CA MET A 170 1.71 -4.44 -9.45
C MET A 170 0.78 -4.04 -10.59
N ALA A 171 1.30 -3.71 -11.77
CA ALA A 171 0.46 -3.42 -12.94
C ALA A 171 -0.38 -4.64 -13.35
N VAL A 172 0.24 -5.83 -13.41
CA VAL A 172 -0.46 -7.09 -13.68
C VAL A 172 -1.50 -7.38 -12.59
N TRP A 173 -1.13 -7.16 -11.33
CA TRP A 173 -2.02 -7.34 -10.18
C TRP A 173 -3.27 -6.44 -10.25
N PHE A 174 -3.09 -5.13 -10.47
CA PHE A 174 -4.20 -4.19 -10.61
C PHE A 174 -5.05 -4.49 -11.84
N ALA A 175 -4.44 -4.89 -12.95
CA ALA A 175 -5.18 -5.33 -14.14
C ALA A 175 -6.03 -6.58 -13.84
N MET A 176 -5.50 -7.54 -13.09
CA MET A 176 -6.23 -8.73 -12.67
C MET A 176 -7.43 -8.36 -11.78
N ILE A 177 -7.23 -7.54 -10.74
CA ILE A 177 -8.33 -7.09 -9.86
C ILE A 177 -9.38 -6.31 -10.67
N ALA A 178 -8.95 -5.43 -11.57
CA ALA A 178 -9.87 -4.66 -12.41
C ALA A 178 -10.71 -5.57 -13.31
N ALA A 179 -10.09 -6.56 -13.98
CA ALA A 179 -10.80 -7.50 -14.83
C ALA A 179 -11.80 -8.36 -14.04
N LEU A 180 -11.38 -8.92 -12.90
CA LEU A 180 -12.24 -9.70 -12.02
C LEU A 180 -13.37 -8.86 -11.42
N GLY A 181 -13.07 -7.61 -11.04
CA GLY A 181 -14.04 -6.67 -10.50
C GLY A 181 -15.12 -6.31 -11.53
N ILE A 182 -14.73 -5.98 -12.77
CA ILE A 182 -15.68 -5.70 -13.86
C ILE A 182 -16.55 -6.93 -14.14
N PHE A 183 -15.95 -8.13 -14.19
CA PHE A 183 -16.68 -9.36 -14.40
C PHE A 183 -17.74 -9.60 -13.30
N GLN A 184 -17.40 -9.35 -12.03
CA GLN A 184 -18.33 -9.52 -10.92
C GLN A 184 -19.42 -8.45 -10.86
N ILE A 185 -19.11 -7.20 -11.23
CA ILE A 185 -20.11 -6.13 -11.33
C ILE A 185 -21.15 -6.46 -12.42
N MET A 186 -20.71 -7.06 -13.53
CA MET A 186 -21.64 -7.52 -14.59
C MET A 186 -22.52 -8.68 -14.13
N ALA A 187 -21.99 -9.59 -13.30
CA ALA A 187 -22.75 -10.72 -12.77
C ALA A 187 -23.75 -10.31 -11.67
N TYR A 188 -23.42 -9.29 -10.89
CA TYR A 188 -24.23 -8.82 -9.75
C TYR A 188 -24.44 -7.30 -9.81
N PRO A 189 -25.32 -6.81 -10.72
CA PRO A 189 -25.56 -5.37 -10.90
C PRO A 189 -26.22 -4.71 -9.66
N ASP A 190 -26.86 -5.51 -8.80
CA ASP A 190 -27.48 -5.06 -7.55
C ASP A 190 -26.49 -4.42 -6.57
N ILE A 191 -25.18 -4.66 -6.74
CA ILE A 191 -24.12 -4.05 -5.93
C ILE A 191 -24.03 -2.53 -6.16
N LEU A 192 -24.50 -2.03 -7.31
CA LEU A 192 -24.45 -0.60 -7.67
C LEU A 192 -25.71 0.19 -7.28
N GLN A 193 -26.75 -0.47 -6.78
CA GLN A 193 -27.99 0.16 -6.30
C GLN A 193 -27.85 0.64 -4.85
#